data_AF-A0A9E3D617-F1
#
_entry.id   AF-A0A9E3D617-F1
#
_cell.length_a   1.000
_cell.length_b   1.000
_cell.length_c   1.000
_cell.angle_alpha   90.00
_cell.angle_beta   90.00
_cell.angle_gamma   90.00
#
_symmetry.space_group_name_H-M   'P 1'
#
loop_
_entity.id
_entity.type
_entity.pdbx_description
1 polymer ?
#
loop_
_entity_poly.entity_id
_entity_poly.type
_entity_poly.pdbx_seq_one_letter_code
_entity_poly.pdbx_strand_id
1 'polypeptide(L)'
;MAFSLIDETEGAVPIAALTKGEFPAWLEKAPKRERNWLASIGFSAEAGKHALVPGESGKLARVLIGLGDGADADERIWALAGLPMALPEASYRLAAVPGGADPTHLALGWALATYAFTRYSAKPRS
;
A
#
# COMPACT_ATOMS: atom_id res chain seq x y z
N MET A 1 -22.52 -4.19 3.41
CA MET A 1 -21.41 -3.57 4.15
C MET A 1 -20.21 -4.46 3.94
N ALA A 2 -19.30 -4.11 3.02
CA ALA A 2 -18.07 -4.86 2.86
C ALA A 2 -17.13 -4.40 3.99
N PHE A 3 -16.82 -5.30 4.91
CA PHE A 3 -15.88 -5.02 5.99
C PHE A 3 -14.52 -4.71 5.35
N SER A 4 -14.08 -3.47 5.47
CA SER A 4 -12.84 -2.95 4.85
C SER A 4 -11.57 -3.50 5.50
N LEU A 5 -11.73 -4.18 6.64
CA LEU A 5 -10.67 -4.83 7.41
C LEU A 5 -11.07 -6.28 7.63
N ILE A 6 -10.13 -7.19 7.38
CA ILE A 6 -10.29 -8.64 7.58
C ILE A 6 -9.24 -9.12 8.58
N ASP A 7 -9.59 -10.12 9.39
CA ASP A 7 -8.69 -10.72 10.39
C ASP A 7 -7.81 -11.83 9.76
N GLU A 8 -8.30 -12.41 8.65
CA GLU A 8 -7.60 -13.47 7.92
C GLU A 8 -6.50 -12.91 7.00
N THR A 9 -5.28 -13.41 7.20
CA THR A 9 -4.09 -12.97 6.43
C THR A 9 -3.66 -13.96 5.35
N GLU A 10 -4.33 -15.12 5.28
CA GLU A 10 -3.96 -16.22 4.40
C GLU A 10 -4.31 -15.87 2.94
N GLY A 11 -3.28 -15.78 2.09
CA GLY A 11 -3.44 -15.34 0.69
C GLY A 11 -3.54 -13.82 0.48
N ALA A 12 -3.46 -13.00 1.54
CA ALA A 12 -3.48 -11.55 1.41
C ALA A 12 -2.16 -10.99 0.87
N VAL A 13 -2.27 -10.09 -0.11
CA VAL A 13 -1.12 -9.45 -0.75
C VAL A 13 -0.45 -8.49 0.25
N PRO A 14 0.85 -8.66 0.55
CA PRO A 14 1.56 -7.77 1.45
C PRO A 14 1.74 -6.37 0.84
N ILE A 15 1.33 -5.35 1.58
CA ILE A 15 1.67 -3.94 1.37
C ILE A 15 2.87 -3.60 2.25
N ALA A 16 3.96 -3.17 1.63
CA ALA A 16 5.14 -2.63 2.31
C ALA A 16 5.19 -1.10 2.12
N ALA A 17 5.09 -0.37 3.23
CA ALA A 17 5.28 1.07 3.25
C ALA A 17 6.76 1.39 3.54
N LEU A 18 7.38 2.17 2.67
CA LEU A 18 8.79 2.50 2.72
C LEU A 18 8.97 4.01 2.63
N THR A 19 9.81 4.57 3.51
CA THR A 19 10.31 5.93 3.32
C THR A 19 11.40 5.96 2.24
N LYS A 20 11.67 7.16 1.71
CA LYS A 20 12.75 7.37 0.73
C LYS A 20 14.13 7.01 1.31
N GLY A 21 14.31 7.20 2.62
CA GLY A 21 15.53 6.80 3.33
C GLY A 21 15.67 5.29 3.52
N GLU A 22 14.56 4.56 3.74
CA GLU A 22 14.57 3.10 3.90
C GLU A 22 14.62 2.35 2.57
N PHE A 23 14.20 2.98 1.47
CA PHE A 23 14.09 2.34 0.16
C PHE A 23 15.41 1.72 -0.36
N PRO A 24 16.57 2.39 -0.31
CA PRO A 24 17.84 1.79 -0.71
C PRO A 24 18.21 0.55 0.14
N ALA A 25 18.02 0.63 1.46
CA ALA A 25 18.30 -0.48 2.37
C ALA A 25 17.34 -1.66 2.15
N TRP A 26 16.10 -1.39 1.75
CA TRP A 26 15.13 -2.39 1.38
C TRP A 26 15.52 -3.07 0.05
N LEU A 27 15.96 -2.31 -0.97
CA LEU A 27 16.42 -2.86 -2.24
C LEU A 27 17.57 -3.85 -2.06
N GLU A 28 18.50 -3.61 -1.14
CA GLU A 28 19.60 -4.54 -0.85
C GLU A 28 19.10 -5.91 -0.37
N LYS A 29 17.99 -5.94 0.39
CA LYS A 29 17.37 -7.17 0.91
C LYS A 29 16.35 -7.79 -0.05
N ALA A 30 15.87 -7.02 -1.02
CA ALA A 30 14.83 -7.46 -1.94
C ALA A 30 15.36 -8.46 -2.98
N PRO A 31 14.53 -9.44 -3.42
CA PRO A 31 14.89 -10.34 -4.50
C PRO A 31 15.29 -9.57 -5.77
N LYS A 32 16.27 -10.09 -6.53
CA LYS A 32 16.76 -9.47 -7.77
C LYS A 32 15.64 -9.12 -8.77
N ARG A 33 14.60 -9.95 -8.81
CA ARG A 33 13.42 -9.72 -9.65
C ARG A 33 12.62 -8.48 -9.24
N GLU A 34 12.36 -8.31 -7.94
CA GLU A 34 11.65 -7.14 -7.42
C GLU A 34 12.46 -5.87 -7.66
N ARG A 35 13.78 -5.90 -7.43
CA ARG A 35 14.68 -4.78 -7.74
C ARG A 35 14.62 -4.37 -9.22
N ASN A 36 14.79 -5.33 -10.12
CA ASN A 36 14.78 -5.06 -11.56
C ASN A 36 13.44 -4.52 -12.02
N TRP A 37 12.34 -5.06 -11.47
CA TRP A 37 11.00 -4.55 -11.74
C TRP A 37 10.84 -3.10 -11.29
N LEU A 38 11.23 -2.78 -10.05
CA LEU A 38 11.14 -1.43 -9.51
C LEU A 38 12.00 -0.42 -10.28
N ALA A 39 13.18 -0.83 -10.71
CA ALA A 39 14.02 -0.05 -11.61
C ALA A 39 13.35 0.17 -12.97
N SER A 40 12.69 -0.85 -13.53
CA SER A 40 12.02 -0.75 -14.83
C SER A 40 10.81 0.20 -14.83
N ILE A 41 10.10 0.29 -13.71
CA ILE A 41 8.96 1.21 -13.55
C ILE A 41 9.36 2.57 -12.95
N GLY A 42 10.63 2.76 -12.58
CA GLY A 42 11.14 4.01 -12.01
C GLY A 42 10.58 4.34 -10.62
N PHE A 43 10.33 3.34 -9.77
CA PHE A 43 9.80 3.58 -8.43
C PHE A 43 10.85 4.19 -7.49
N SER A 44 10.50 5.31 -6.83
CA SER A 44 11.40 6.14 -6.01
C SER A 44 10.98 6.29 -4.53
N ALA A 45 9.95 5.56 -4.08
CA ALA A 45 9.38 5.69 -2.73
C ALA A 45 8.94 7.12 -2.32
N GLU A 46 8.61 7.96 -3.30
CA GLU A 46 7.97 9.27 -3.10
C GLU A 46 6.59 9.13 -2.43
N ALA A 47 6.18 10.15 -1.67
CA ALA A 47 4.91 10.16 -0.96
C ALA A 47 3.72 9.91 -1.92
N GLY A 48 2.92 8.90 -1.62
CA GLY A 48 1.72 8.54 -2.40
C GLY A 48 2.00 7.77 -3.69
N LYS A 49 3.27 7.57 -4.09
CA LYS A 49 3.61 6.66 -5.18
C LYS A 49 3.47 5.23 -4.69
N HIS A 50 2.81 4.40 -5.49
CA HIS A 50 2.71 2.97 -5.22
C HIS A 50 3.19 2.16 -6.43
N ALA A 51 3.67 0.95 -6.16
CA ALA A 51 4.10 0.01 -7.17
C ALA A 51 3.47 -1.36 -6.93
N LEU A 52 2.91 -1.93 -7.99
CA LEU A 52 2.43 -3.30 -8.03
C LEU A 52 3.59 -4.20 -8.47
N VAL A 53 3.99 -5.14 -7.61
CA VAL A 53 5.07 -6.08 -7.90
C VAL A 53 4.44 -7.42 -8.28
N PRO A 54 4.52 -7.86 -9.55
CA PRO A 54 4.03 -9.16 -9.96
C PRO A 54 4.89 -10.26 -9.34
N GLY A 55 4.30 -11.41 -9.03
CA GLY A 55 4.95 -12.66 -8.62
C GLY A 55 5.33 -13.53 -9.81
N GLU A 56 5.98 -14.67 -9.55
CA GLU A 56 6.45 -15.60 -10.60
C GLU A 56 5.31 -16.17 -11.44
N SER A 57 4.14 -16.37 -10.84
CA SER A 57 2.95 -16.88 -11.53
C SER A 57 2.15 -15.81 -12.28
N GLY A 58 2.67 -14.58 -12.41
CA GLY A 58 1.94 -13.44 -12.99
C GLY A 58 0.85 -12.83 -12.10
N LYS A 59 0.62 -13.39 -10.90
CA LYS A 59 -0.29 -12.82 -9.89
C LYS A 59 0.42 -11.75 -9.08
N LEU A 60 -0.32 -10.81 -8.49
CA LEU A 60 0.26 -9.78 -7.63
C LEU A 60 0.92 -10.42 -6.40
N ALA A 61 2.21 -10.18 -6.19
CA ALA A 61 2.96 -10.74 -5.07
C ALA A 61 3.14 -9.74 -3.93
N ARG A 62 3.25 -8.45 -4.26
CA ARG A 62 3.49 -7.39 -3.27
C ARG A 62 3.03 -6.05 -3.82
N VAL A 63 2.62 -5.17 -2.91
CA VAL A 63 2.43 -3.75 -3.18
C VAL A 63 3.46 -2.98 -2.38
N LEU A 64 4.09 -1.99 -3.00
CA LEU A 64 4.97 -1.05 -2.32
C LEU A 64 4.32 0.32 -2.33
N ILE A 65 4.44 1.07 -1.23
CA ILE A 65 4.04 2.46 -1.15
C ILE A 65 5.16 3.33 -0.59
N GLY A 66 5.40 4.45 -1.25
CA GLY A 66 6.34 5.46 -0.83
C GLY A 66 5.71 6.42 0.17
N LEU A 67 6.43 6.65 1.27
CA LEU A 67 6.09 7.62 2.32
C LEU A 67 6.89 8.92 2.22
N GLY A 68 7.79 9.05 1.24
CA GLY A 68 8.66 10.22 1.12
C GLY A 68 9.72 10.30 2.23
N ASP A 69 10.17 11.50 2.55
CA ASP A 69 11.32 11.78 3.43
C ASP A 69 11.04 11.61 4.95
N GLY A 70 9.90 11.01 5.30
CA GLY A 70 9.47 10.82 6.68
C GLY A 70 8.35 11.79 7.02
N ALA A 71 7.13 11.42 6.64
CA ALA A 71 5.92 12.14 7.02
C ALA A 71 5.75 12.12 8.56
N ASP A 72 5.34 13.25 9.14
CA ASP A 72 4.86 13.35 10.51
C ASP A 72 3.74 12.33 10.76
N ALA A 73 3.50 11.97 12.02
CA ALA A 73 2.51 10.94 12.39
C ALA A 73 1.11 11.19 11.79
N ASP A 74 0.75 12.46 11.55
CA ASP A 74 -0.51 12.90 10.98
C ASP A 74 -0.58 12.71 9.46
N GLU A 75 0.52 12.94 8.74
CA GLU A 75 0.59 12.71 7.29
C GLU A 75 0.62 11.21 6.94
N ARG A 76 1.10 10.38 7.88
CA ARG A 76 1.10 8.92 7.73
C ARG A 76 -0.31 8.33 7.68
N ILE A 77 -1.33 8.98 8.26
CA ILE A 77 -2.74 8.56 8.13
C ILE A 77 -3.13 8.53 6.64
N TRP A 78 -2.73 9.55 5.88
CA TRP A 78 -3.13 9.70 4.48
C TRP A 78 -2.30 8.87 3.51
N ALA A 79 -1.19 8.31 3.96
CA ALA A 79 -0.31 7.52 3.13
C ALA A 79 -1.05 6.37 2.42
N LEU A 80 -1.93 5.66 3.11
CA LEU A 80 -2.68 4.55 2.52
C LEU A 80 -3.99 4.98 1.85
N ALA A 81 -4.41 6.24 2.00
CA ALA A 81 -5.72 6.68 1.53
C ALA A 81 -5.84 6.66 -0.01
N GLY A 82 -4.73 6.78 -0.75
CA GLY A 82 -4.74 6.68 -2.20
C GLY A 82 -4.82 5.25 -2.75
N LEU A 83 -4.50 4.24 -1.94
CA LEU A 83 -4.34 2.85 -2.40
C LEU A 83 -5.66 2.15 -2.77
N PRO A 84 -6.76 2.24 -2.00
CA PRO A 84 -7.99 1.49 -2.31
C PRO A 84 -8.61 1.82 -3.67
N MET A 85 -8.29 3.00 -4.22
CA MET A 85 -8.75 3.41 -5.55
C MET A 85 -7.88 2.84 -6.68
N ALA A 86 -6.59 2.63 -6.44
CA ALA A 86 -5.64 2.21 -7.47
C ALA A 86 -5.35 0.69 -7.46
N LEU A 87 -5.73 0.00 -6.39
CA LEU A 87 -5.49 -1.42 -6.23
C LEU A 87 -6.57 -2.28 -6.91
N PRO A 88 -6.18 -3.39 -7.57
CA PRO A 88 -7.14 -4.37 -8.08
C PRO A 88 -7.91 -5.05 -6.93
N GLU A 89 -9.00 -5.73 -7.27
CA GLU A 89 -9.81 -6.45 -6.30
C GLU A 89 -9.02 -7.64 -5.71
N ALA A 90 -8.54 -7.47 -4.48
CA ALA A 90 -7.83 -8.48 -3.71
C ALA A 90 -7.85 -8.14 -2.21
N SER A 91 -7.52 -9.14 -1.39
CA SER A 91 -7.24 -8.94 0.03
C SER A 91 -5.82 -8.43 0.21
N TYR A 92 -5.65 -7.37 0.98
CA TYR A 92 -4.35 -6.76 1.25
C TYR A 92 -4.05 -6.74 2.75
N ARG A 93 -2.77 -6.91 3.11
CA ARG A 93 -2.30 -6.82 4.49
C ARG A 93 -1.11 -5.89 4.62
N LEU A 94 -1.04 -5.10 5.68
CA LEU A 94 0.15 -4.32 5.99
C LEU A 94 1.24 -5.24 6.54
N ALA A 95 2.30 -5.44 5.77
CA ALA A 95 3.38 -6.39 6.10
C ALA A 95 4.48 -5.76 6.96
N ALA A 96 4.66 -4.45 6.88
CA ALA A 96 5.60 -3.70 7.69
C ALA A 96 5.05 -2.30 7.94
N VAL A 97 5.05 -1.90 9.21
CA VAL A 97 4.74 -0.55 9.65
C VAL A 97 6.08 0.17 9.81
N PRO A 98 6.37 1.22 9.03
CA PRO A 98 7.64 1.92 9.11
C PRO A 98 7.80 2.56 10.49
N GLY A 99 9.05 2.67 10.95
CA GLY A 99 9.40 2.96 12.34
C GLY A 99 8.54 4.06 12.98
N GLY A 100 7.78 3.66 14.01
CA GLY A 100 6.98 4.56 14.85
C GLY A 100 5.62 4.99 14.29
N ALA A 101 5.16 4.47 13.15
CA ALA A 101 3.79 4.72 12.70
C ALA A 101 2.79 3.90 13.53
N ASP A 102 1.68 4.49 13.95
CA ASP A 102 0.59 3.75 14.59
C ASP A 102 -0.19 2.95 13.52
N PRO A 103 -0.27 1.61 13.63
CA PRO A 103 -1.09 0.79 12.73
C PRO A 103 -2.55 1.26 12.63
N THR A 104 -3.07 1.85 13.72
CA THR A 104 -4.44 2.37 13.82
C THR A 104 -4.66 3.55 12.87
N HIS A 105 -3.68 4.45 12.77
CA HIS A 105 -3.72 5.61 11.87
C HIS A 105 -3.74 5.18 10.39
N LEU A 106 -2.95 4.16 10.07
CA LEU A 106 -2.90 3.56 8.73
C LEU A 106 -4.23 2.87 8.37
N ALA A 107 -4.77 2.08 9.29
CA ALA A 107 -6.06 1.43 9.10
C ALA A 107 -7.21 2.45 8.98
N LEU A 108 -7.16 3.54 9.74
CA LEU A 108 -8.14 4.62 9.66
C LEU A 108 -8.08 5.32 8.30
N GLY A 109 -6.89 5.65 7.81
CA GLY A 109 -6.71 6.24 6.47
C GLY A 109 -7.26 5.34 5.36
N TRP A 110 -7.01 4.04 5.46
CA TRP A 110 -7.60 3.04 4.55
C TRP A 110 -9.13 3.01 4.64
N ALA A 111 -9.69 2.95 5.85
CA ALA A 111 -11.14 2.92 6.06
C ALA A 111 -11.82 4.17 5.49
N LEU A 112 -11.25 5.36 5.74
CA LEU A 112 -11.72 6.63 5.20
C LEU A 112 -11.67 6.67 3.67
N ALA A 113 -10.61 6.11 3.08
CA ALA A 113 -10.50 6.01 1.62
C ALA A 113 -11.47 5.02 0.99
N THR A 114 -11.85 3.95 1.71
CA THR A 114 -12.89 3.02 1.26
C THR A 114 -14.31 3.53 1.49
N TYR A 115 -14.49 4.63 2.23
CA TYR A 115 -15.80 5.19 2.53
C TYR A 115 -16.38 5.93 1.32
N ALA A 116 -17.56 5.51 0.87
CA ALA A 116 -18.33 6.19 -0.16
C ALA A 116 -19.77 6.40 0.29
N PHE A 117 -20.26 7.64 0.25
CA PHE A 117 -21.65 7.96 0.56
C PHE A 117 -22.54 7.72 -0.66
N THR A 118 -23.01 6.49 -0.83
CA THR A 118 -23.81 6.07 -1.98
C THR A 118 -25.32 6.28 -1.82
N ARG A 119 -25.76 6.91 -0.73
CA ARG A 119 -27.20 7.07 -0.38
C ARG A 119 -28.04 7.75 -1.47
N TYR A 120 -27.46 8.64 -2.28
CA TYR A 120 -28.17 9.39 -3.32
C TYR A 120 -27.58 9.21 -4.72
N SER A 121 -26.73 8.19 -4.94
CA SER A 121 -26.13 7.93 -6.25
C SER A 121 -26.07 6.42 -6.52
N ALA A 122 -26.70 5.98 -7.60
CA ALA A 122 -26.74 4.58 -8.02
C ALA A 122 -25.49 4.10 -8.77
N LYS A 123 -24.46 4.94 -8.93
CA LYS A 123 -23.22 4.54 -9.59
C LYS A 123 -22.37 3.67 -8.66
N PRO A 124 -22.09 2.40 -9.00
CA PRO A 124 -21.02 1.65 -8.35
C PRO A 124 -19.69 2.36 -8.62
N ARG A 125 -18.78 2.31 -7.64
CA ARG A 125 -17.46 2.95 -7.69
C ARG A 125 -16.70 2.50 -8.96
N SER A 126 -16.18 3.44 -9.75
CA SER A 126 -15.30 3.18 -10.92
C SER A 126 -13.85 3.13 -10.53
#